data_AF-M7BMI0-F1
#
_entry.id   AF-M7BMI0-F1
#
_cell.length_a   1.000
_cell.length_b   1.000
_cell.length_c   1.000
_cell.angle_alpha   90.00
_cell.angle_beta   90.00
_cell.angle_gamma   90.00
#
_symmetry.space_group_name_H-M   'P 1'
#
loop_
_entity.id
_entity.type
_entity.pdbx_description
1 polymer ?
#
loop_
_entity_poly.entity_id
_entity_poly.type
_entity_poly.pdbx_seq_one_letter_code
_entity_poly.pdbx_strand_id
1 'polypeptide(L)'
;MNVIKVEERRNVPLVDSREPCLLVQKLPQTSHLCFFSQLHSTGHSLTQAKTVVHLFASQKQIWLFDGSGMASTWQKIQEFYKWALENGDPRTDPWLLVYSPLPVTLLFTLYLVFVALGPRLMRKREPLRLKGLLTAYNLTLVALSIYMFYEFLVTSVLANYSYLCQPVDYTESKLGMRQMARVCWWFFFSKVIELLDTVFFILRKKPEQVTFLHVYHHGTMLFNWWAGVKYVPGGQAFFIGMLNSFVHIFMYLYYGLASLGPQMQRYLWWKRYLTILQLCQFVAIAVHSSYNLFTECPFPDGFNIAVFLYILSLIVLFLNFYYWTYTRGKWDKLT
;
A
#
# COMPACT_ATOMS: atom_id res chain seq x y z
N MET A 1 56.35 -31.45 -3.14
CA MET A 1 57.45 -32.44 -3.21
C MET A 1 56.99 -33.65 -2.41
N ASN A 2 56.95 -34.83 -3.06
CA ASN A 2 56.52 -36.18 -2.62
C ASN A 2 54.99 -36.37 -2.49
N VAL A 3 54.24 -37.00 -3.41
CA VAL A 3 54.29 -38.30 -4.15
C VAL A 3 53.70 -39.49 -3.36
N ILE A 4 52.44 -39.80 -3.71
CA ILE A 4 51.79 -41.09 -4.07
C ILE A 4 51.99 -42.35 -3.20
N LYS A 5 50.87 -42.94 -2.74
CA LYS A 5 50.59 -44.39 -2.93
C LYS A 5 49.08 -44.69 -3.00
N VAL A 6 48.72 -45.52 -3.98
CA VAL A 6 47.41 -46.01 -4.42
C VAL A 6 47.30 -47.51 -4.06
N GLU A 7 46.05 -48.04 -4.12
CA GLU A 7 45.62 -49.47 -4.23
C GLU A 7 45.51 -50.30 -2.91
N GLU A 8 44.53 -51.20 -2.66
CA GLU A 8 43.45 -51.82 -3.45
C GLU A 8 42.48 -52.68 -2.56
N ARG A 9 41.20 -52.83 -2.98
CA ARG A 9 40.18 -53.93 -2.79
C ARG A 9 40.07 -54.68 -1.43
N ARG A 10 38.88 -54.95 -0.84
CA ARG A 10 37.78 -55.83 -1.32
C ARG A 10 36.73 -56.03 -0.18
N ASN A 11 35.52 -56.44 -0.60
CA ASN A 11 34.45 -57.18 0.13
C ASN A 11 33.24 -56.43 0.73
N VAL A 12 32.14 -56.59 -0.02
CA VAL A 12 30.71 -56.45 0.28
C VAL A 12 30.25 -57.53 1.27
N PRO A 13 29.13 -57.32 1.99
CA PRO A 13 28.09 -58.35 1.98
C PRO A 13 26.69 -57.79 1.66
N LEU A 14 25.98 -58.56 0.84
CA LEU A 14 24.55 -58.49 0.55
C LEU A 14 23.74 -58.93 1.77
N VAL A 15 22.60 -58.29 2.03
CA VAL A 15 21.52 -58.86 2.86
C VAL A 15 20.20 -58.73 2.11
N ASP A 16 19.59 -59.91 1.95
CA ASP A 16 18.35 -60.23 1.26
C ASP A 16 17.12 -60.00 2.16
N SER A 17 16.00 -59.77 1.49
CA SER A 17 14.62 -59.61 1.91
C SER A 17 14.02 -60.79 2.70
N ARG A 18 13.11 -60.51 3.66
CA ARG A 18 11.94 -61.33 4.10
C ARG A 18 11.14 -60.72 5.29
N GLU A 19 9.94 -60.22 4.98
CA GLU A 19 8.66 -60.33 5.75
C GLU A 19 8.46 -59.65 7.16
N PRO A 20 7.22 -59.56 7.73
CA PRO A 20 6.32 -58.39 7.60
C PRO A 20 5.85 -57.83 8.99
N CYS A 21 5.20 -56.67 9.05
CA CYS A 21 4.45 -56.29 10.25
C CYS A 21 3.15 -55.56 9.92
N LEU A 22 2.05 -56.20 10.32
CA LEU A 22 0.69 -55.70 10.39
C LEU A 22 0.59 -54.46 11.30
N LEU A 23 -0.27 -53.51 10.92
CA LEU A 23 -1.29 -53.00 11.85
C LEU A 23 -2.46 -52.38 11.09
N VAL A 24 -3.58 -53.10 11.17
CA VAL A 24 -4.91 -52.77 10.65
C VAL A 24 -5.68 -52.01 11.72
N GLN A 25 -6.23 -50.83 11.39
CA GLN A 25 -7.39 -50.26 12.09
C GLN A 25 -8.37 -49.59 11.10
N LYS A 26 -9.47 -50.32 10.84
CA LYS A 26 -10.88 -49.91 10.61
C LYS A 26 -11.24 -48.86 9.53
N LEU A 27 -11.62 -49.38 8.33
CA LEU A 27 -12.86 -49.20 7.50
C LEU A 27 -13.87 -48.05 7.77
N PRO A 28 -14.77 -47.65 6.81
CA PRO A 28 -15.20 -48.38 5.58
C PRO A 28 -15.42 -47.60 4.25
N GLN A 29 -15.47 -48.39 3.16
CA GLN A 29 -16.28 -48.25 1.89
C GLN A 29 -15.90 -47.10 0.91
N THR A 30 -15.63 -47.26 -0.39
CA THR A 30 -16.05 -48.16 -1.50
C THR A 30 -15.03 -48.03 -2.66
N SER A 31 -14.28 -49.06 -3.06
CA SER A 31 -14.47 -49.97 -4.23
C SER A 31 -14.28 -49.40 -5.66
N HIS A 32 -13.39 -50.08 -6.42
CA HIS A 32 -13.12 -50.09 -7.89
C HIS A 32 -12.26 -48.90 -8.44
N LEU A 33 -11.15 -49.04 -9.18
CA LEU A 33 -10.52 -50.10 -9.97
C LEU A 33 -8.99 -49.90 -9.97
N CYS A 34 -8.24 -51.01 -9.93
CA CYS A 34 -6.83 -51.08 -10.26
C CYS A 34 -6.71 -51.86 -11.58
N PHE A 35 -6.10 -51.29 -12.61
CA PHE A 35 -5.62 -52.04 -13.78
C PHE A 35 -4.28 -51.48 -14.23
N PHE A 36 -3.27 -52.36 -14.22
CA PHE A 36 -1.90 -52.15 -14.69
C PHE A 36 -1.85 -52.23 -16.21
N SER A 37 -1.03 -51.40 -16.86
CA SER A 37 0.04 -51.87 -17.77
C SER A 37 0.96 -50.73 -18.20
N GLN A 38 2.26 -51.02 -18.18
CA GLN A 38 3.41 -50.20 -18.54
C GLN A 38 3.45 -49.88 -20.04
N LEU A 39 3.92 -48.68 -20.42
CA LEU A 39 5.02 -48.57 -21.40
C LEU A 39 5.63 -47.15 -21.46
N HIS A 40 6.92 -47.20 -21.76
CA HIS A 40 7.99 -46.21 -21.67
C HIS A 40 7.80 -44.93 -22.52
N SER A 41 8.46 -43.86 -22.08
CA SER A 41 9.19 -42.86 -22.88
C SER A 41 8.73 -41.41 -22.72
N THR A 42 9.68 -40.59 -22.23
CA THR A 42 9.90 -39.16 -22.53
C THR A 42 8.87 -38.12 -22.07
N GLY A 43 9.34 -37.18 -21.24
CA GLY A 43 8.98 -35.78 -21.41
C GLY A 43 8.19 -35.14 -20.28
N HIS A 44 8.90 -34.47 -19.38
CA HIS A 44 8.40 -33.36 -18.56
C HIS A 44 7.43 -32.47 -19.36
N SER A 45 6.11 -32.58 -19.12
CA SER A 45 5.11 -31.62 -19.64
C SER A 45 3.70 -31.76 -19.03
N LEU A 46 3.35 -32.88 -18.39
CA LEU A 46 1.95 -33.15 -17.98
C LEU A 46 1.62 -33.03 -16.48
N THR A 47 2.57 -32.59 -15.66
CA THR A 47 2.32 -32.35 -14.22
C THR A 47 1.90 -30.92 -13.88
N GLN A 48 2.03 -29.96 -14.81
CA GLN A 48 1.53 -28.59 -14.61
C GLN A 48 0.07 -28.40 -15.01
N ALA A 49 -0.47 -29.22 -15.90
CA ALA A 49 -1.88 -29.10 -16.34
C ALA A 49 -2.90 -29.52 -15.25
N LYS A 50 -2.50 -30.33 -14.27
CA LYS A 50 -3.39 -30.74 -13.16
C LYS A 50 -3.42 -29.76 -11.99
N THR A 51 -2.41 -28.90 -11.84
CA THR A 51 -2.36 -27.85 -10.81
C THR A 51 -3.11 -26.59 -11.25
N VAL A 52 -3.13 -26.30 -12.55
CA VAL A 52 -3.89 -25.17 -13.13
C VAL A 52 -5.40 -25.38 -12.96
N VAL A 53 -5.91 -26.61 -13.10
CA VAL A 53 -7.34 -26.90 -12.86
C VAL A 53 -7.72 -26.77 -11.38
N HIS A 54 -6.80 -27.03 -10.43
CA HIS A 54 -7.04 -26.83 -9.00
C HIS A 54 -6.96 -25.36 -8.56
N LEU A 55 -6.14 -24.54 -9.22
CA LEU A 55 -6.08 -23.08 -8.95
C LEU A 55 -7.29 -22.33 -9.53
N PHE A 56 -7.82 -22.76 -10.68
CA PHE A 56 -9.11 -22.26 -11.17
C PHE A 56 -10.31 -22.75 -10.35
N ALA A 57 -10.18 -23.85 -9.60
CA ALA A 57 -11.23 -24.29 -8.67
C ALA A 57 -11.35 -23.37 -7.44
N SER A 58 -10.26 -22.71 -7.01
CA SER A 58 -10.29 -21.70 -5.93
C SER A 58 -10.93 -20.37 -6.37
N GLN A 59 -10.80 -19.99 -7.65
CA GLN A 59 -11.46 -18.80 -8.20
C GLN A 59 -12.92 -19.02 -8.62
N LYS A 60 -13.37 -20.27 -8.78
CA LYS A 60 -14.77 -20.59 -9.09
C LYS A 60 -15.74 -20.32 -7.93
N GLN A 61 -15.23 -20.11 -6.72
CA GLN A 61 -16.05 -19.75 -5.56
C GLN A 61 -16.51 -18.28 -5.57
N ILE A 62 -15.96 -17.44 -6.46
CA ILE A 62 -16.35 -16.01 -6.57
C ILE A 62 -17.55 -15.81 -7.51
N TRP A 63 -17.85 -16.76 -8.41
CA TRP A 63 -18.91 -16.62 -9.42
C TRP A 63 -19.99 -17.71 -9.44
N LEU A 64 -19.88 -18.73 -8.59
CA LEU A 64 -21.01 -19.59 -8.26
C LEU A 64 -21.68 -19.06 -7.00
N PHE A 65 -22.40 -17.93 -7.14
CA PHE A 65 -23.50 -17.61 -6.25
C PHE A 65 -24.53 -18.73 -6.41
N ASP A 66 -24.45 -19.73 -5.53
CA ASP A 66 -25.53 -20.67 -5.34
C ASP A 66 -26.78 -19.86 -4.98
N GLY A 67 -27.85 -20.09 -5.74
CA GLY A 67 -29.14 -19.42 -5.61
C GLY A 67 -29.92 -19.97 -4.43
N SER A 68 -29.41 -19.79 -3.21
CA SER A 68 -30.06 -20.28 -2.00
C SER A 68 -29.83 -19.38 -0.78
N GLY A 69 -30.16 -18.09 -0.91
CA GLY A 69 -30.37 -17.20 0.23
C GLY A 69 -29.97 -15.75 -0.05
N MET A 70 -30.93 -14.81 0.02
CA MET A 70 -30.57 -13.40 0.17
C MET A 70 -29.91 -13.23 1.53
N ALA A 71 -28.58 -13.34 1.58
CA ALA A 71 -27.82 -12.86 2.71
C ALA A 71 -28.19 -11.39 2.92
N SER A 72 -28.73 -11.08 4.09
CA SER A 72 -29.04 -9.71 4.48
C SER A 72 -27.78 -8.84 4.34
N THR A 73 -27.95 -7.55 4.06
CA THR A 73 -26.83 -6.59 4.00
C THR A 73 -25.94 -6.69 5.25
N TRP A 74 -26.55 -6.98 6.41
CA TRP A 74 -25.85 -7.21 7.67
C TRP A 74 -24.91 -8.42 7.64
N GLN A 75 -25.34 -9.55 7.09
CA GLN A 75 -24.50 -10.75 6.95
C GLN A 75 -23.29 -10.48 6.05
N LYS A 76 -23.48 -9.78 4.93
CA LYS A 76 -22.37 -9.38 4.04
C LYS A 76 -21.35 -8.47 4.73
N ILE A 77 -21.83 -7.54 5.57
CA ILE A 77 -20.95 -6.67 6.36
C ILE A 77 -20.16 -7.49 7.39
N GLN A 78 -20.82 -8.46 8.05
CA GLN A 78 -20.14 -9.33 9.02
C GLN A 78 -19.10 -10.23 8.36
N GLU A 79 -19.40 -10.79 7.20
CA GLU A 79 -18.46 -11.60 6.40
C GLU A 79 -17.26 -10.78 5.97
N PHE A 80 -17.48 -9.59 5.40
CA PHE A 80 -16.39 -8.68 5.02
C PHE A 80 -15.54 -8.27 6.23
N TYR A 81 -16.17 -7.98 7.36
CA TYR A 81 -15.47 -7.61 8.59
C TYR A 81 -14.57 -8.74 9.09
N LYS A 82 -15.09 -9.98 9.13
CA LYS A 82 -14.29 -11.16 9.49
C LYS A 82 -13.14 -11.38 8.52
N TRP A 83 -13.42 -11.30 7.22
CA TRP A 83 -12.40 -11.42 6.18
C TRP A 83 -11.29 -10.37 6.37
N ALA A 84 -11.64 -9.12 6.66
CA ALA A 84 -10.67 -8.04 6.86
C ALA A 84 -9.80 -8.22 8.11
N LEU A 85 -10.32 -8.90 9.14
CA LEU A 85 -9.54 -9.24 10.33
C LEU A 85 -8.60 -10.42 10.07
N GLU A 86 -9.09 -11.47 9.40
CA GLU A 86 -8.40 -12.76 9.23
C GLU A 86 -7.31 -12.74 8.15
N ASN A 87 -7.44 -11.90 7.11
CA ASN A 87 -6.52 -11.90 5.96
C ASN A 87 -5.39 -10.86 6.07
N GLY A 88 -5.23 -10.21 7.23
CA GLY A 88 -4.16 -9.24 7.47
C GLY A 88 -2.80 -9.89 7.75
N ASP A 89 -1.74 -9.11 7.57
CA ASP A 89 -0.40 -9.44 8.03
C ASP A 89 -0.35 -9.37 9.57
N PRO A 90 -0.12 -10.49 10.28
CA PRO A 90 -0.15 -10.53 11.74
C PRO A 90 0.93 -9.64 12.39
N ARG A 91 1.98 -9.26 11.65
CA ARG A 91 3.05 -8.38 12.15
C ARG A 91 2.54 -6.96 12.46
N THR A 92 1.49 -6.52 11.77
CA THR A 92 0.97 -5.15 11.86
C THR A 92 -0.28 -5.04 12.75
N ASP A 93 -0.88 -6.16 13.15
CA ASP A 93 -2.05 -6.22 14.04
C ASP A 93 -1.90 -5.47 15.38
N PRO A 94 -0.77 -5.52 16.10
CA PRO A 94 -0.64 -4.79 17.36
C PRO A 94 -0.47 -3.27 17.16
N TRP A 95 -0.39 -2.79 15.92
CA TRP A 95 -0.14 -1.38 15.65
C TRP A 95 -1.43 -0.56 15.70
N LEU A 96 -1.27 0.68 16.15
CA LEU A 96 -2.39 1.60 16.37
C LEU A 96 -3.15 1.83 15.04
N LEU A 97 -4.48 1.72 15.11
CA LEU A 97 -5.43 1.85 13.99
C LEU A 97 -5.34 0.79 12.88
N VAL A 98 -4.52 -0.25 13.01
CA VAL A 98 -4.35 -1.29 11.97
C VAL A 98 -5.25 -2.50 12.18
N TYR A 99 -5.41 -2.94 13.44
CA TYR A 99 -6.12 -4.19 13.79
C TYR A 99 -7.47 -4.35 13.07
N SER A 100 -8.29 -3.30 13.06
CA SER A 100 -9.64 -3.31 12.51
C SER A 100 -9.85 -2.11 11.57
N PRO A 101 -10.70 -2.22 10.53
CA PRO A 101 -11.11 -1.08 9.71
C PRO A 101 -12.03 -0.09 10.45
N LEU A 102 -12.63 -0.48 11.58
CA LEU A 102 -13.63 0.34 12.29
C LEU A 102 -13.07 1.68 12.81
N PRO A 103 -11.91 1.75 13.47
CA PRO A 103 -11.36 3.02 13.93
C PRO A 103 -11.06 3.99 12.78
N VAL A 104 -10.54 3.49 11.65
CA VAL A 104 -10.20 4.32 10.49
C VAL A 104 -11.45 4.83 9.78
N THR A 105 -12.46 3.96 9.60
CA THR A 105 -13.75 4.36 9.02
C THR A 105 -14.50 5.35 9.92
N LEU A 106 -14.47 5.18 11.24
CA LEU A 106 -15.02 6.14 12.19
C LEU A 106 -14.31 7.49 12.10
N LEU A 107 -12.98 7.49 12.09
CA LEU A 107 -12.17 8.71 11.98
C LEU A 107 -12.48 9.46 10.67
N PHE A 108 -12.57 8.74 9.56
CA PHE A 108 -12.92 9.32 8.27
C PHE A 108 -14.36 9.86 8.23
N THR A 109 -15.31 9.17 8.87
CA THR A 109 -16.70 9.62 8.96
C THR A 109 -16.78 10.92 9.76
N LEU A 110 -16.08 10.99 10.89
CA LEU A 110 -15.97 12.22 11.70
C LEU A 110 -15.32 13.35 10.90
N TYR A 111 -14.29 13.05 10.12
CA TYR A 111 -13.67 13.99 9.20
C TYR A 111 -14.67 14.55 8.18
N LEU A 112 -15.45 13.70 7.49
CA LEU A 112 -16.45 14.14 6.53
C LEU A 112 -17.56 14.97 7.18
N VAL A 113 -18.03 14.56 8.35
CA VAL A 113 -19.01 15.33 9.13
C VAL A 113 -18.43 16.71 9.47
N PHE A 114 -17.18 16.80 9.89
CA PHE A 114 -16.51 18.07 10.17
C PHE A 114 -16.35 18.92 8.89
N VAL A 115 -16.00 18.33 7.75
CA VAL A 115 -15.90 19.04 6.47
C VAL A 115 -17.25 19.60 6.03
N ALA A 116 -18.34 18.87 6.25
CA ALA A 116 -19.68 19.30 5.88
C ALA A 116 -20.27 20.35 6.85
N LEU A 117 -20.12 20.15 8.17
CA LEU A 117 -20.72 21.01 9.19
C LEU A 117 -19.83 22.18 9.59
N GLY A 118 -18.51 22.02 9.54
CA GLY A 118 -17.52 23.00 9.97
C GLY A 118 -17.69 24.38 9.31
N PRO A 119 -17.87 24.50 7.98
CA PRO A 119 -18.14 25.78 7.32
C PRO A 119 -19.42 26.46 7.83
N ARG A 120 -20.48 25.68 8.11
CA ARG A 120 -21.75 26.20 8.64
C ARG A 120 -21.59 26.72 10.07
N LEU A 121 -20.85 25.99 10.92
CA LEU A 121 -20.55 26.40 12.29
C LEU A 121 -19.67 27.66 12.32
N MET A 122 -18.70 27.75 11.42
CA MET A 122 -17.81 28.90 11.33
C MET A 122 -18.48 30.11 10.69
N ARG A 123 -19.64 30.00 10.02
CA ARG A 123 -20.33 31.13 9.35
C ARG A 123 -20.48 32.33 10.28
N LYS A 124 -20.94 32.10 11.51
CA LYS A 124 -21.20 33.14 12.53
C LYS A 124 -19.99 33.49 13.42
N ARG A 125 -18.84 32.84 13.24
CA ARG A 125 -17.63 33.04 14.08
C ARG A 125 -16.54 33.77 13.32
N GLU A 126 -15.66 34.47 14.00
CA GLU A 126 -14.47 35.04 13.36
C GLU A 126 -13.43 33.96 13.00
N PRO A 127 -12.60 34.18 11.96
CA PRO A 127 -11.53 33.24 11.62
C PRO A 127 -10.49 33.17 12.75
N LEU A 128 -10.13 31.95 13.17
CA LEU A 128 -9.19 31.78 14.27
C LEU A 128 -7.76 32.15 13.86
N ARG A 129 -7.08 32.94 14.70
CA ARG A 129 -5.68 33.37 14.50
C ARG A 129 -4.69 32.32 15.01
N LEU A 130 -4.59 31.19 14.30
CA LEU A 130 -3.77 30.04 14.69
C LEU A 130 -2.34 30.06 14.12
N LYS A 131 -1.72 31.23 13.98
CA LYS A 131 -0.43 31.36 13.26
C LYS A 131 0.67 30.48 13.85
N GLY A 132 0.96 30.63 15.14
CA GLY A 132 2.02 29.86 15.81
C GLY A 132 1.75 28.35 15.80
N LEU A 133 0.50 27.95 16.07
CA LEU A 133 0.09 26.55 16.01
C LEU A 133 0.26 25.96 14.60
N LEU A 134 -0.14 26.70 13.57
CA LEU A 134 -0.02 26.26 12.18
C LEU A 134 1.45 26.18 11.74
N THR A 135 2.29 27.13 12.14
CA THR A 135 3.73 27.07 11.88
C THR A 135 4.34 25.85 12.55
N ALA A 136 4.06 25.62 13.84
CA ALA A 136 4.56 24.45 14.57
C ALA A 136 4.10 23.14 13.91
N TYR A 137 2.81 23.03 13.61
CA TYR A 137 2.23 21.86 12.93
C TYR A 137 2.91 21.56 11.57
N ASN A 138 3.07 22.56 10.71
CA ASN A 138 3.73 22.37 9.41
C ASN A 138 5.20 21.99 9.58
N LEU A 139 5.92 22.59 10.53
CA LEU A 139 7.32 22.22 10.81
C LEU A 139 7.44 20.80 11.37
N THR A 140 6.50 20.36 12.21
CA THR A 140 6.43 18.96 12.66
C THR A 140 6.19 18.02 11.48
N LEU A 141 5.32 18.37 10.53
CA LEU A 141 5.11 17.56 9.34
C LEU A 141 6.32 17.55 8.39
N VAL A 142 7.07 18.64 8.30
CA VAL A 142 8.38 18.65 7.62
C VAL A 142 9.33 17.67 8.28
N ALA A 143 9.49 17.74 9.60
CA ALA A 143 10.37 16.83 10.34
C ALA A 143 9.95 15.35 10.19
N LEU A 144 8.64 15.08 10.29
CA LEU A 144 8.08 13.75 10.07
C LEU A 144 8.34 13.25 8.63
N SER A 145 8.18 14.12 7.63
CA SER A 145 8.44 13.78 6.22
C SER A 145 9.92 13.51 5.94
N ILE A 146 10.83 14.27 6.58
CA ILE A 146 12.28 14.01 6.52
C ILE A 146 12.59 12.65 7.15
N TYR A 147 12.04 12.37 8.33
CA TYR A 147 12.22 11.09 9.01
C TYR A 147 11.75 9.92 8.14
N MET A 148 10.52 9.97 7.61
CA MET A 148 9.99 8.91 6.76
C MET A 148 10.81 8.73 5.47
N PHE A 149 11.21 9.83 4.82
CA PHE A 149 12.06 9.76 3.63
C PHE A 149 13.40 9.09 3.93
N TYR A 150 14.06 9.51 5.01
CA TYR A 150 15.33 8.95 5.46
C TYR A 150 15.19 7.46 5.76
N GLU A 151 14.17 7.06 6.51
CA GLU A 151 13.96 5.66 6.87
C GLU A 151 13.62 4.78 5.66
N PHE A 152 12.78 5.25 4.73
CA PHE A 152 12.52 4.53 3.47
C PHE A 152 13.80 4.34 2.65
N LEU A 153 14.64 5.37 2.56
CA LEU A 153 15.90 5.34 1.82
C LEU A 153 16.95 4.42 2.49
N VAL A 154 17.14 4.55 3.80
CA VAL A 154 18.13 3.75 4.53
C VAL A 154 17.70 2.29 4.56
N THR A 155 16.42 2.01 4.80
CA THR A 155 15.91 0.63 4.81
C THR A 155 16.03 0.00 3.43
N SER A 156 15.73 0.73 2.34
CA SER A 156 15.84 0.20 0.98
C SER A 156 17.30 -0.08 0.59
N VAL A 157 18.24 0.78 0.98
CA VAL A 157 19.67 0.58 0.72
C VAL A 157 20.24 -0.57 1.55
N LEU A 158 19.97 -0.61 2.85
CA LEU A 158 20.48 -1.68 3.74
C LEU A 158 19.93 -3.05 3.37
N ALA A 159 18.70 -3.11 2.86
CA ALA A 159 18.07 -4.34 2.41
C ALA A 159 18.33 -4.68 0.93
N ASN A 160 19.17 -3.90 0.23
CA ASN A 160 19.46 -4.05 -1.21
C ASN A 160 18.19 -4.17 -2.08
N TYR A 161 17.21 -3.31 -1.84
CA TYR A 161 15.95 -3.34 -2.57
C TYR A 161 16.17 -2.98 -4.04
N SER A 162 15.50 -3.73 -4.91
CA SER A 162 15.41 -3.40 -6.32
C SER A 162 14.41 -2.25 -6.51
N TYR A 163 14.88 -1.16 -7.12
CA TYR A 163 14.06 0.01 -7.47
C TYR A 163 13.18 -0.21 -8.71
N LEU A 164 13.27 -1.40 -9.32
CA LEU A 164 12.48 -1.78 -10.49
C LEU A 164 11.33 -2.69 -10.08
N CYS A 165 11.65 -3.78 -9.36
CA CYS A 165 10.68 -4.74 -8.84
C CYS A 165 11.23 -5.37 -7.56
N GLN A 166 10.46 -5.23 -6.49
CA GLN A 166 10.73 -5.61 -5.11
C GLN A 166 9.46 -6.26 -4.55
N PRO A 167 9.50 -7.58 -4.28
CA PRO A 167 8.38 -8.27 -3.66
C PRO A 167 8.21 -7.86 -2.21
N VAL A 168 7.04 -8.22 -1.66
CA VAL A 168 6.79 -8.08 -0.22
C VAL A 168 7.35 -9.31 0.47
N ASP A 169 8.25 -9.08 1.41
CA ASP A 169 8.75 -10.15 2.27
C ASP A 169 7.88 -10.20 3.55
N TYR A 170 7.40 -11.40 3.88
CA TYR A 170 6.52 -11.63 5.04
C TYR A 170 7.27 -12.22 6.24
N THR A 171 8.60 -12.39 6.13
CA THR A 171 9.44 -12.92 7.20
C THR A 171 9.62 -11.92 8.34
N GLU A 172 9.95 -12.42 9.54
CA GLU A 172 10.17 -11.60 10.73
C GLU A 172 11.60 -11.04 10.87
N SER A 173 12.37 -10.98 9.78
CA SER A 173 13.77 -10.56 9.84
C SER A 173 13.94 -9.11 10.34
N LYS A 174 15.00 -8.88 11.14
CA LYS A 174 15.18 -7.65 11.94
C LYS A 174 15.44 -6.37 11.13
N LEU A 175 16.14 -6.44 9.99
CA LEU A 175 16.77 -5.25 9.39
C LEU A 175 15.94 -4.62 8.27
N GLY A 176 15.49 -5.38 7.26
CA GLY A 176 14.71 -4.80 6.15
C GLY A 176 13.20 -4.79 6.41
N MET A 177 12.66 -5.84 7.05
CA MET A 177 11.23 -6.15 6.99
C MET A 177 10.42 -5.55 8.12
N ARG A 178 10.89 -5.69 9.37
CA ARG A 178 10.28 -4.99 10.50
C ARG A 178 10.46 -3.47 10.38
N GLN A 179 11.55 -2.99 9.78
CA GLN A 179 11.76 -1.55 9.58
C GLN A 179 10.87 -1.03 8.46
N MET A 180 10.84 -1.66 7.28
CA MET A 180 10.01 -1.20 6.16
C MET A 180 8.52 -1.15 6.54
N ALA A 181 8.01 -2.22 7.15
CA ALA A 181 6.61 -2.26 7.60
C ALA A 181 6.32 -1.14 8.62
N ARG A 182 7.23 -0.86 9.57
CA ARG A 182 7.08 0.23 10.55
C ARG A 182 7.07 1.61 9.88
N VAL A 183 7.88 1.81 8.86
CA VAL A 183 7.92 3.08 8.11
C VAL A 183 6.65 3.23 7.26
N CYS A 184 6.15 2.16 6.66
CA CYS A 184 4.82 2.14 6.03
C CYS A 184 3.72 2.50 7.02
N TRP A 185 3.79 2.02 8.27
CA TRP A 185 2.85 2.42 9.32
C TRP A 185 2.98 3.90 9.69
N TRP A 186 4.20 4.42 9.87
CA TRP A 186 4.41 5.85 10.10
C TRP A 186 3.86 6.69 8.94
N PHE A 187 4.02 6.22 7.71
CA PHE A 187 3.46 6.86 6.53
C PHE A 187 1.93 6.85 6.57
N PHE A 188 1.29 5.72 6.87
CA PHE A 188 -0.16 5.66 7.07
C PHE A 188 -0.62 6.61 8.19
N PHE A 189 0.05 6.58 9.34
CA PHE A 189 -0.28 7.44 10.48
C PHE A 189 -0.11 8.92 10.14
N SER A 190 0.89 9.28 9.31
CA SER A 190 1.02 10.63 8.78
C SER A 190 -0.25 11.07 8.06
N LYS A 191 -0.90 10.20 7.27
CA LYS A 191 -2.15 10.53 6.55
C LYS A 191 -3.32 10.80 7.49
N VAL A 192 -3.35 10.16 8.66
CA VAL A 192 -4.29 10.50 9.73
C VAL A 192 -4.04 11.91 10.24
N ILE A 193 -2.78 12.28 10.49
CA ILE A 193 -2.40 13.62 10.97
C ILE A 193 -2.74 14.68 9.90
N GLU A 194 -2.44 14.41 8.63
CA GLU A 194 -2.67 15.31 7.49
C GLU A 194 -4.17 15.67 7.30
N LEU A 195 -5.11 14.90 7.85
CA LEU A 195 -6.54 15.29 7.87
C LEU A 195 -6.77 16.61 8.60
N LEU A 196 -5.90 16.95 9.56
CA LEU A 196 -5.92 18.23 10.26
C LEU A 196 -5.68 19.43 9.34
N ASP A 197 -5.08 19.26 8.15
CA ASP A 197 -4.94 20.32 7.14
C ASP A 197 -6.31 20.93 6.81
N THR A 198 -7.29 20.05 6.56
CA THR A 198 -8.66 20.46 6.25
C THR A 198 -9.33 21.14 7.45
N VAL A 199 -9.04 20.64 8.66
CA VAL A 199 -9.54 21.25 9.90
C VAL A 199 -9.03 22.69 10.02
N PHE A 200 -7.74 22.91 9.81
CA PHE A 200 -7.15 24.26 9.84
C PHE A 200 -7.70 25.17 8.73
N PHE A 201 -7.95 24.67 7.52
CA PHE A 201 -8.56 25.47 6.45
C PHE A 201 -9.96 25.95 6.84
N ILE A 202 -10.78 25.08 7.41
CA ILE A 202 -12.14 25.41 7.85
C ILE A 202 -12.10 26.42 9.01
N LEU A 203 -11.28 26.18 10.03
CA LEU A 203 -11.15 27.05 11.20
C LEU A 203 -10.61 28.45 10.85
N ARG A 204 -9.81 28.56 9.77
CA ARG A 204 -9.30 29.83 9.25
C ARG A 204 -10.24 30.52 8.27
N LYS A 205 -11.41 29.95 7.99
CA LYS A 205 -12.34 30.39 6.94
C LYS A 205 -11.66 30.51 5.58
N LYS A 206 -10.96 29.45 5.19
CA LYS A 206 -10.31 29.30 3.89
C LYS A 206 -10.97 28.21 3.04
N PRO A 207 -12.29 28.31 2.76
CA PRO A 207 -13.01 27.28 2.02
C PRO A 207 -12.46 27.09 0.59
N GLU A 208 -11.81 28.10 0.02
CA GLU A 208 -11.14 28.00 -1.28
C GLU A 208 -10.03 26.94 -1.32
N GLN A 209 -9.50 26.55 -0.15
CA GLN A 209 -8.47 25.51 -0.04
C GLN A 209 -9.08 24.11 0.09
N VAL A 210 -10.35 24.01 0.53
CA VAL A 210 -11.07 22.73 0.70
C VAL A 210 -11.72 22.36 -0.64
N THR A 211 -10.88 22.00 -1.61
CA THR A 211 -11.32 21.61 -2.94
C THR A 211 -11.73 20.14 -3.00
N PHE A 212 -12.43 19.75 -4.07
CA PHE A 212 -12.70 18.33 -4.35
C PHE A 212 -11.41 17.51 -4.39
N LEU A 213 -10.37 18.01 -5.07
CA LEU A 213 -9.06 17.35 -5.15
C LEU A 213 -8.48 17.09 -3.74
N HIS A 214 -8.56 18.08 -2.85
CA HIS A 214 -8.06 17.97 -1.48
C HIS A 214 -8.79 16.89 -0.70
N VAL A 215 -10.12 16.94 -0.64
CA VAL A 215 -10.93 15.98 0.13
C VAL A 215 -10.86 14.58 -0.47
N TYR A 216 -10.88 14.46 -1.80
CA TYR A 216 -10.69 13.20 -2.50
C TYR A 216 -9.35 12.57 -2.11
N HIS A 217 -8.24 13.29 -2.31
CA HIS A 217 -6.90 12.80 -2.00
C HIS A 217 -6.74 12.40 -0.53
N HIS A 218 -7.06 13.29 0.42
CA HIS A 218 -6.89 13.00 1.85
C HIS A 218 -7.80 11.85 2.32
N GLY A 219 -9.00 11.72 1.75
CA GLY A 219 -9.91 10.62 2.06
C GLY A 219 -9.45 9.29 1.51
N THR A 220 -9.14 9.21 0.21
CA THR A 220 -8.73 7.96 -0.43
C THR A 220 -7.36 7.49 0.03
N MET A 221 -6.40 8.40 0.26
CA MET A 221 -5.06 8.04 0.76
C MET A 221 -5.13 7.32 2.11
N LEU A 222 -6.04 7.74 3.00
CA LEU A 222 -6.19 7.11 4.31
C LEU A 222 -6.54 5.62 4.19
N PHE A 223 -7.52 5.27 3.36
CA PHE A 223 -7.94 3.88 3.17
C PHE A 223 -6.94 3.07 2.35
N ASN A 224 -6.37 3.67 1.31
CA ASN A 224 -5.38 3.00 0.46
C ASN A 224 -4.15 2.58 1.28
N TRP A 225 -3.65 3.48 2.15
CA TRP A 225 -2.51 3.17 3.00
C TRP A 225 -2.85 2.30 4.20
N TRP A 226 -4.07 2.38 4.74
CA TRP A 226 -4.53 1.40 5.73
C TRP A 226 -4.52 -0.02 5.15
N ALA A 227 -5.08 -0.20 3.94
CA ALA A 227 -5.05 -1.48 3.24
C ALA A 227 -3.61 -1.93 2.92
N GLY A 228 -2.74 -1.00 2.48
CA GLY A 228 -1.32 -1.28 2.27
C GLY A 228 -0.64 -1.81 3.54
N VAL A 229 -0.81 -1.16 4.69
CA VAL A 229 -0.19 -1.60 5.95
C VAL A 229 -0.81 -2.89 6.49
N LYS A 230 -2.12 -3.09 6.31
CA LYS A 230 -2.81 -4.29 6.79
C LYS A 230 -2.47 -5.53 5.96
N TYR A 231 -2.36 -5.41 4.64
CA TYR A 231 -2.24 -6.57 3.74
C TYR A 231 -0.87 -6.71 3.07
N VAL A 232 -0.21 -5.60 2.77
CA VAL A 232 1.00 -5.56 1.92
C VAL A 232 2.04 -4.57 2.49
N PRO A 233 2.53 -4.77 3.75
CA PRO A 233 3.36 -3.79 4.44
C PRO A 233 4.83 -3.82 3.96
N GLY A 234 5.06 -3.41 2.72
CA GLY A 234 6.40 -3.32 2.13
C GLY A 234 6.41 -3.57 0.62
N GLY A 235 7.53 -4.09 0.13
CA GLY A 235 7.77 -4.25 -1.31
C GLY A 235 7.65 -2.93 -2.05
N GLN A 236 6.99 -2.91 -3.21
CA GLN A 236 6.84 -1.75 -4.09
C GLN A 236 6.30 -0.48 -3.44
N ALA A 237 5.56 -0.60 -2.34
CA ALA A 237 5.03 0.55 -1.61
C ALA A 237 6.13 1.51 -1.11
N PHE A 238 7.36 1.03 -0.90
CA PHE A 238 8.48 1.86 -0.44
C PHE A 238 8.76 3.03 -1.38
N PHE A 239 8.72 2.79 -2.70
CA PHE A 239 9.05 3.81 -3.70
C PHE A 239 8.03 4.94 -3.69
N ILE A 240 6.75 4.58 -3.55
CA ILE A 240 5.63 5.51 -3.45
C ILE A 240 5.74 6.34 -2.17
N GLY A 241 5.95 5.68 -1.02
CA GLY A 241 6.09 6.32 0.28
C GLY A 241 7.30 7.25 0.34
N MET A 242 8.44 6.82 -0.21
CA MET A 242 9.67 7.59 -0.30
C MET A 242 9.47 8.87 -1.14
N LEU A 243 8.98 8.76 -2.37
CA LEU A 243 8.77 9.92 -3.24
C LEU A 243 7.71 10.87 -2.68
N ASN A 244 6.61 10.36 -2.11
CA ASN A 244 5.61 11.20 -1.48
C ASN A 244 6.19 11.97 -0.28
N SER A 245 6.93 11.28 0.58
CA SER A 245 7.58 11.91 1.75
C SER A 245 8.55 13.01 1.31
N PHE A 246 9.35 12.76 0.27
CA PHE A 246 10.25 13.76 -0.30
C PHE A 246 9.52 15.03 -0.75
N VAL A 247 8.43 14.89 -1.49
CA VAL A 247 7.65 16.05 -1.95
C VAL A 247 6.91 16.73 -0.80
N HIS A 248 6.44 15.97 0.20
CA HIS A 248 5.79 16.50 1.40
C HIS A 248 6.73 17.37 2.24
N ILE A 249 8.05 17.11 2.25
CA ILE A 249 9.05 18.02 2.86
C ILE A 249 8.90 19.44 2.27
N PHE A 250 8.90 19.56 0.94
CA PHE A 250 8.82 20.87 0.28
C PHE A 250 7.43 21.49 0.37
N MET A 251 6.38 20.67 0.29
CA MET A 251 4.99 21.13 0.38
C MET A 251 4.68 21.70 1.77
N TYR A 252 5.01 20.97 2.85
CA TYR A 252 4.79 21.46 4.22
C TYR A 252 5.75 22.58 4.60
N LEU A 253 6.97 22.61 4.04
CA LEU A 253 7.86 23.76 4.20
C LEU A 253 7.24 25.02 3.60
N TYR A 254 6.66 24.91 2.40
CA TYR A 254 5.94 26.02 1.78
C TYR A 254 4.75 26.49 2.63
N TYR A 255 3.95 25.57 3.18
CA TYR A 255 2.82 25.94 4.05
C TYR A 255 3.27 26.54 5.38
N GLY A 256 4.35 26.02 5.96
CA GLY A 256 5.00 26.59 7.14
C GLY A 256 5.44 28.03 6.90
N LEU A 257 6.17 28.28 5.81
CA LEU A 257 6.59 29.64 5.44
C LEU A 257 5.38 30.54 5.12
N ALA A 258 4.37 30.04 4.41
CA ALA A 258 3.16 30.80 4.09
C ALA A 258 2.35 31.18 5.33
N SER A 259 2.48 30.44 6.43
CA SER A 259 1.81 30.71 7.71
C SER A 259 2.40 31.90 8.49
N LEU A 260 3.66 32.27 8.23
CA LEU A 260 4.34 33.40 8.88
C LEU A 260 3.74 34.76 8.49
N GLY A 261 2.98 34.82 7.40
CA GLY A 261 2.14 35.96 7.03
C GLY A 261 2.56 36.63 5.71
N PRO A 262 1.95 37.81 5.41
CA PRO A 262 2.10 38.46 4.11
C PRO A 262 3.54 38.82 3.75
N GLN A 263 4.35 39.16 4.74
CA GLN A 263 5.77 39.48 4.57
C GLN A 263 6.53 38.30 3.96
N MET A 264 6.27 37.07 4.44
CA MET A 264 6.91 35.87 3.92
C MET A 264 6.29 35.43 2.58
N GLN A 265 4.97 35.57 2.42
CA GLN A 265 4.26 35.14 1.21
C GLN A 265 4.78 35.80 -0.07
N ARG A 266 5.35 37.01 0.02
CA ARG A 266 5.98 37.69 -1.12
C ARG A 266 7.19 36.94 -1.69
N TYR A 267 7.92 36.20 -0.86
CA TYR A 267 9.10 35.42 -1.27
C TYR A 267 8.73 34.02 -1.80
N LEU A 268 7.47 33.62 -1.71
CA LEU A 268 6.98 32.29 -2.11
C LEU A 268 6.58 32.21 -3.59
N TRP A 269 7.38 32.81 -4.47
CA TRP A 269 7.17 32.82 -5.93
C TRP A 269 7.26 31.42 -6.56
N TRP A 270 7.91 30.48 -5.87
CA TRP A 270 8.17 29.13 -6.35
C TRP A 270 7.00 28.15 -6.18
N LYS A 271 5.81 28.63 -5.79
CA LYS A 271 4.58 27.82 -5.69
C LYS A 271 4.32 26.96 -6.93
N ARG A 272 4.57 27.49 -8.13
CA ARG A 272 4.38 26.75 -9.38
C ARG A 272 5.31 25.54 -9.51
N TYR A 273 6.56 25.68 -9.06
CA TYR A 273 7.54 24.59 -9.13
C TYR A 273 7.18 23.45 -8.17
N LEU A 274 6.52 23.74 -7.05
CA LEU A 274 5.97 22.70 -6.18
C LEU A 274 4.91 21.85 -6.88
N THR A 275 3.98 22.48 -7.61
CA THR A 275 2.97 21.74 -8.37
C THR A 275 3.60 20.91 -9.49
N ILE A 276 4.65 21.42 -10.14
CA ILE A 276 5.42 20.66 -11.13
C ILE A 276 6.12 19.46 -10.46
N LEU A 277 6.73 19.65 -9.29
CA LEU A 277 7.35 18.58 -8.52
C LEU A 277 6.35 17.48 -8.14
N GLN A 278 5.14 17.85 -7.71
CA GLN A 278 4.04 16.91 -7.45
C GLN A 278 3.61 16.13 -8.70
N LEU A 279 3.51 16.80 -9.85
CA LEU A 279 3.21 16.13 -11.12
C LEU A 279 4.31 15.15 -11.54
N CYS A 280 5.59 15.56 -11.44
CA CYS A 280 6.72 14.69 -11.70
C CYS A 280 6.73 13.46 -10.80
N GLN A 281 6.37 13.62 -9.52
CA GLN A 281 6.21 12.51 -8.57
C GLN A 281 5.16 11.51 -9.05
N PHE A 282 3.97 11.98 -9.46
CA PHE A 282 2.92 11.09 -9.93
C PHE A 282 3.31 10.37 -11.22
N VAL A 283 3.99 11.04 -12.16
CA VAL A 283 4.50 10.41 -13.37
C VAL A 283 5.54 9.34 -13.05
N ALA A 284 6.48 9.62 -12.14
CA ALA A 284 7.48 8.64 -11.72
C ALA A 284 6.84 7.39 -11.09
N ILE A 285 5.85 7.59 -10.22
CA ILE A 285 5.09 6.49 -9.62
C ILE A 285 4.29 5.71 -10.67
N ALA A 286 3.68 6.40 -11.64
CA ALA A 286 2.94 5.76 -12.72
C ALA A 286 3.85 4.88 -13.59
N VAL A 287 5.01 5.38 -14.00
CA VAL A 287 6.00 4.62 -14.78
C VAL A 287 6.48 3.40 -14.01
N HIS A 288 6.83 3.56 -12.74
CA HIS A 288 7.23 2.46 -11.87
C HIS A 288 6.11 1.41 -11.74
N SER A 289 4.88 1.84 -11.48
CA SER A 289 3.74 0.91 -11.34
C SER A 289 3.42 0.19 -12.66
N SER A 290 3.47 0.89 -13.80
CA SER A 290 3.31 0.28 -15.12
C SER A 290 4.37 -0.77 -15.40
N TYR A 291 5.64 -0.46 -15.15
CA TYR A 291 6.74 -1.39 -15.37
C TYR A 291 6.54 -2.70 -14.60
N ASN A 292 6.08 -2.62 -13.35
CA ASN A 292 5.77 -3.78 -12.52
C ASN A 292 4.57 -4.61 -13.00
N LEU A 293 3.64 -4.02 -13.76
CA LEU A 293 2.51 -4.76 -14.35
C LEU A 293 2.91 -5.52 -15.62
N PHE A 294 3.94 -5.05 -16.32
CA PHE A 294 4.44 -5.68 -17.55
C PHE A 294 5.56 -6.68 -17.30
N THR A 295 6.21 -6.61 -16.14
CA THR A 295 7.25 -7.55 -15.72
C THR A 295 6.67 -8.56 -14.73
N GLU A 296 7.14 -9.80 -14.77
CA GLU A 296 6.75 -10.84 -13.81
C GLU A 296 7.33 -10.52 -12.42
N CYS A 297 6.76 -9.54 -11.74
CA CYS A 297 7.14 -9.14 -10.39
C CYS A 297 6.30 -9.91 -9.36
N PRO A 298 6.91 -10.55 -8.34
CA PRO A 298 6.16 -11.25 -7.28
C PRO A 298 5.55 -10.26 -6.26
N PHE A 299 4.78 -9.29 -6.76
CA PHE A 299 3.98 -8.35 -5.98
C PHE A 299 2.51 -8.50 -6.38
N PRO A 300 1.53 -8.37 -5.46
CA PRO A 300 0.13 -8.58 -5.80
C PRO A 300 -0.37 -7.64 -6.91
N ASP A 301 -0.72 -8.21 -8.07
CA ASP A 301 -1.17 -7.45 -9.25
C ASP A 301 -2.38 -6.56 -8.96
N GLY A 302 -3.33 -7.05 -8.14
CA GLY A 302 -4.50 -6.28 -7.74
C GLY A 302 -4.14 -4.96 -7.04
N PHE A 303 -3.12 -4.96 -6.18
CA PHE A 303 -2.63 -3.75 -5.52
C PHE A 303 -1.91 -2.82 -6.51
N ASN A 304 -1.09 -3.37 -7.41
CA ASN A 304 -0.42 -2.58 -8.45
C ASN A 304 -1.42 -1.88 -9.39
N ILE A 305 -2.46 -2.59 -9.83
CA ILE A 305 -3.52 -2.02 -10.68
C ILE A 305 -4.27 -0.92 -9.93
N ALA A 306 -4.64 -1.15 -8.67
CA ALA A 306 -5.34 -0.16 -7.86
C ALA A 306 -4.49 1.12 -7.68
N VAL A 307 -3.20 0.97 -7.38
CA VAL A 307 -2.25 2.10 -7.29
C VAL A 307 -2.14 2.83 -8.62
N PHE A 308 -1.99 2.11 -9.73
CA PHE A 308 -1.85 2.71 -11.05
C PHE A 308 -3.08 3.54 -11.43
N LEU A 309 -4.29 2.97 -11.29
CA LEU A 309 -5.55 3.68 -11.56
C LEU A 309 -5.72 4.91 -10.65
N TYR A 310 -5.35 4.77 -9.38
CA TYR A 310 -5.40 5.89 -8.44
C TYR A 310 -4.46 7.03 -8.84
N ILE A 311 -3.23 6.72 -9.23
CA ILE A 311 -2.24 7.72 -9.65
C ILE A 311 -2.69 8.42 -10.95
N LEU A 312 -3.27 7.69 -11.90
CA LEU A 312 -3.88 8.31 -13.09
C LEU A 312 -4.98 9.31 -12.71
N SER A 313 -5.84 8.96 -11.75
CA SER A 313 -6.89 9.87 -11.27
C SER A 313 -6.28 11.16 -10.67
N LEU A 314 -5.19 11.05 -9.91
CA LEU A 314 -4.50 12.20 -9.33
C LEU A 314 -3.81 13.06 -10.39
N ILE A 315 -3.18 12.45 -11.40
CA ILE A 315 -2.58 13.18 -12.52
C ILE A 315 -3.64 14.05 -13.20
N VAL A 316 -4.81 13.49 -13.53
CA VAL A 316 -5.91 14.24 -14.16
C VAL A 316 -6.36 15.41 -13.29
N LEU A 317 -6.57 15.18 -11.99
CA LEU A 317 -7.02 16.22 -11.07
C LEU A 317 -5.98 17.32 -10.87
N PHE A 318 -4.69 16.98 -10.78
CA PHE A 318 -3.60 17.95 -10.65
C PHE A 318 -3.35 18.72 -11.95
N LEU A 319 -3.48 18.09 -13.11
CA LEU A 319 -3.43 18.77 -14.40
C LEU A 319 -4.58 19.76 -14.55
N ASN A 320 -5.79 19.36 -14.16
CA ASN A 320 -6.95 20.26 -14.10
C ASN A 320 -6.66 21.44 -13.17
N PHE A 321 -6.22 21.19 -11.94
CA PHE A 321 -5.83 22.25 -11.00
C PHE A 321 -4.77 23.20 -11.59
N TYR A 322 -3.74 22.65 -12.24
CA TYR A 322 -2.67 23.42 -12.83
C TYR A 322 -3.17 24.32 -13.98
N TYR A 323 -4.01 23.76 -14.87
CA TYR A 323 -4.59 24.49 -15.99
C TYR A 323 -5.42 25.68 -15.51
N TRP A 324 -6.33 25.47 -14.55
CA TRP A 324 -7.18 26.54 -14.04
C TRP A 324 -6.41 27.60 -13.25
N THR A 325 -5.43 27.18 -12.44
CA THR A 325 -4.70 28.10 -11.56
C THR A 325 -3.63 28.92 -12.29
N TYR A 326 -2.88 28.30 -13.22
CA TYR A 326 -1.66 28.90 -13.79
C TYR A 326 -1.78 29.26 -15.26
N THR A 327 -2.61 28.54 -16.02
CA THR A 327 -2.81 28.83 -17.44
C THR A 327 -3.96 29.82 -17.58
N ARG A 328 -5.19 29.43 -17.22
CA ARG A 328 -6.38 30.27 -17.40
C ARG A 328 -6.32 31.56 -16.58
N GLY A 329 -5.93 31.49 -15.30
CA GLY A 329 -5.79 32.68 -14.46
C GLY A 329 -4.70 33.69 -14.91
N LYS A 330 -3.82 33.32 -15.86
CA LYS A 330 -2.95 34.27 -16.56
C LYS A 330 -3.64 34.90 -17.76
N TRP A 331 -4.41 34.12 -18.53
CA TRP A 331 -5.18 34.62 -19.66
C TRP A 331 -6.19 35.70 -19.22
N ASP A 332 -6.91 35.46 -18.12
CA ASP A 332 -7.88 36.42 -17.55
C ASP A 332 -7.23 37.72 -16.99
N LYS A 333 -5.89 37.78 -16.88
CA LYS A 333 -5.15 39.00 -16.49
C LYS A 333 -4.53 39.73 -17.67
N LEU A 334 -4.52 39.10 -18.85
CA LEU A 334 -3.96 39.63 -20.10
C LEU A 334 -5.04 40.17 -21.04
N THR A 335 -6.28 39.68 -20.88
CA THR A 335 -7.52 40.24 -21.46
C THR A 335 -8.16 41.20 -20.47
#